data_AF-A0A954Y474-F1
#
_entry.id   AF-A0A954Y474-F1
#
_cell.length_a   1.000
_cell.length_b   1.000
_cell.length_c   1.000
_cell.angle_alpha   90.00
_cell.angle_beta   90.00
_cell.angle_gamma   90.00
#
_symmetry.space_group_name_H-M   'P 1'
#
loop_
_entity.id
_entity.type
_entity.pdbx_description
1 polymer ?
#
loop_
_entity_poly.entity_id
_entity_poly.type
_entity_poly.pdbx_seq_one_letter_code
_entity_poly.pdbx_strand_id
1 'polypeptide(L)'
;MIAVGSGPALTSALRISAAVFVLFSLSAALTLAQQPYERPVTTAPQAKDIGGGYQVPAVQRTHPRSLAVHVLDVVLLTAGMAAVAWVSRRGRRRWVVTVVTLASLAYFGFYRQGCVCPIGATQNVAASMVDPSLAAPMVVLVFFLMPLAAA
;
A
#
# COMPACT_ATOMS: atom_id res chain seq x y z
N MET A 1 15.88 11.17 -33.94
CA MET A 1 14.51 10.62 -34.11
C MET A 1 14.57 9.12 -33.86
N ILE A 2 14.23 8.66 -32.66
CA ILE A 2 14.13 7.21 -32.38
C ILE A 2 12.65 6.88 -32.41
N ALA A 3 12.22 6.26 -33.51
CA ALA A 3 10.90 5.68 -33.63
C ALA A 3 10.87 4.41 -32.77
N VAL A 4 10.27 4.50 -31.58
CA VAL A 4 9.88 3.30 -30.81
C VAL A 4 8.64 2.75 -31.49
N GLY A 5 8.85 1.82 -32.42
CA GLY A 5 7.78 1.04 -33.03
C GLY A 5 7.02 0.26 -31.95
N SER A 6 5.79 0.68 -31.68
CA SER A 6 4.87 -0.02 -30.79
C SER A 6 4.32 -1.27 -31.50
N GLY A 7 4.98 -2.42 -31.30
CA GLY A 7 4.48 -3.71 -31.75
C GLY A 7 3.30 -4.22 -30.90
N PRO A 8 2.37 -5.01 -31.48
CA PRO A 8 1.21 -5.60 -30.78
C PRO A 8 1.60 -6.60 -29.67
N ALA A 9 2.86 -7.05 -29.62
CA ALA A 9 3.37 -7.94 -28.59
C ALA A 9 3.58 -7.25 -27.23
N LEU A 10 4.00 -5.96 -27.21
CA LEU A 10 4.27 -5.22 -25.97
C LEU A 10 2.98 -4.81 -25.26
N THR A 11 1.94 -4.48 -26.02
CA THR A 11 0.59 -4.19 -25.49
C THR A 11 -0.10 -5.46 -24.98
N SER A 12 0.17 -6.61 -25.61
CA SER A 12 -0.35 -7.91 -25.17
C SER A 12 0.35 -8.40 -23.90
N ALA A 13 1.68 -8.24 -23.79
CA ALA A 13 2.43 -8.55 -22.58
C ALA A 13 1.99 -7.70 -21.38
N LEU A 14 1.77 -6.39 -21.59
CA LEU A 14 1.27 -5.48 -20.56
C LEU A 14 -0.15 -5.85 -20.10
N ARG A 15 -1.00 -6.34 -21.01
CA ARG A 15 -2.35 -6.83 -20.71
C ARG A 15 -2.35 -8.16 -19.97
N ILE A 16 -1.44 -9.07 -20.31
CA ILE A 16 -1.30 -10.37 -19.65
C ILE A 16 -0.76 -10.18 -18.22
N SER A 17 0.25 -9.33 -18.02
CA SER A 17 0.76 -9.00 -16.69
C SER A 17 -0.30 -8.32 -15.81
N ALA A 18 -1.11 -7.43 -16.39
CA ALA A 18 -2.24 -6.81 -15.68
C ALA A 18 -3.33 -7.84 -15.32
N ALA A 19 -3.66 -8.77 -16.23
CA ALA A 19 -4.65 -9.81 -15.97
C ALA A 19 -4.20 -10.81 -14.91
N VAL A 20 -2.93 -11.23 -14.93
CA VAL A 20 -2.33 -12.13 -13.92
C VAL A 20 -2.27 -11.44 -12.55
N PHE A 21 -1.91 -10.15 -12.51
CA PHE A 21 -1.89 -9.38 -11.26
C PHE A 21 -3.31 -9.18 -10.69
N VAL A 22 -4.31 -8.93 -11.55
CA VAL A 22 -5.71 -8.81 -11.16
C VAL A 22 -6.25 -10.17 -10.66
N LEU A 23 -5.99 -11.26 -11.36
CA LEU A 23 -6.40 -12.62 -10.96
C LEU A 23 -5.71 -13.06 -9.66
N PHE A 24 -4.43 -12.77 -9.47
CA PHE A 24 -3.71 -13.05 -8.22
C PHE A 24 -4.26 -12.23 -7.04
N SER A 25 -4.54 -10.94 -7.28
CA SER A 25 -5.15 -10.05 -6.28
C SER A 25 -6.57 -10.48 -5.90
N LEU A 26 -7.35 -11.00 -6.86
CA LEU A 26 -8.72 -11.49 -6.65
C LEU A 26 -8.74 -12.83 -5.90
N SER A 27 -7.75 -13.68 -6.12
CA SER A 27 -7.64 -15.01 -5.48
C SER A 27 -7.28 -14.91 -3.99
N ALA A 28 -6.35 -14.02 -3.64
CA ALA A 28 -5.94 -13.80 -2.25
C ALA A 28 -6.99 -13.05 -1.42
N ALA A 29 -7.86 -12.28 -2.08
CA ALA A 29 -8.96 -11.53 -1.47
C ALA A 29 -10.09 -12.44 -0.92
N LEU A 30 -10.26 -13.66 -1.45
CA LEU A 30 -11.34 -14.56 -1.05
C LEU A 30 -11.07 -15.31 0.27
N THR A 31 -9.83 -15.37 0.76
CA THR A 31 -9.46 -16.29 1.86
C THR A 31 -9.37 -15.69 3.27
N LEU A 32 -9.41 -14.37 3.46
CA LEU A 32 -9.21 -13.77 4.80
C LEU A 32 -10.32 -12.78 5.14
N ALA A 33 -11.53 -13.32 5.26
CA ALA A 33 -12.66 -12.62 5.84
C ALA A 33 -12.35 -12.19 7.28
N GLN A 34 -12.23 -10.87 7.45
CA GLN A 34 -12.49 -10.06 8.64
C GLN A 34 -12.38 -10.78 10.00
N GLN A 35 -11.17 -10.79 10.55
CA GLN A 35 -10.96 -11.10 11.97
C GLN A 35 -11.54 -9.96 12.83
N PRO A 36 -12.34 -10.26 13.87
CA PRO A 36 -12.72 -9.28 14.88
C PRO A 36 -11.46 -8.69 15.50
N TYR A 37 -11.21 -7.40 15.28
CA TYR A 37 -10.07 -6.70 15.85
C TYR A 37 -10.57 -5.63 16.81
N GLU A 38 -10.25 -5.79 18.08
CA GLU A 38 -10.49 -4.78 19.09
C GLU A 38 -9.14 -4.23 19.57
N ARG A 39 -9.04 -2.90 19.64
CA ARG A 39 -7.81 -2.22 20.02
C ARG A 39 -7.56 -2.47 21.52
N PRO A 40 -6.43 -3.08 21.93
CA PRO A 40 -6.19 -3.38 23.34
C PRO A 40 -6.12 -2.17 24.27
N VAL A 41 -5.73 -0.99 23.74
CA VAL A 41 -5.59 0.26 24.53
C VAL A 41 -6.04 1.43 23.69
N THR A 42 -7.02 2.21 24.14
CA THR A 42 -7.61 3.33 23.38
C THR A 42 -6.99 4.69 23.69
N THR A 43 -6.23 4.80 24.79
CA THR A 43 -5.58 6.05 25.23
C THR A 43 -4.10 5.82 25.47
N ALA A 44 -3.30 6.86 25.23
CA ALA A 44 -1.88 6.81 25.59
C ALA A 44 -1.73 6.77 27.12
N PRO A 45 -0.77 5.98 27.65
CA PRO A 45 -0.46 5.98 29.08
C PRO A 45 -0.10 7.39 29.55
N GLN A 46 -0.62 7.81 30.71
CA GLN A 46 -0.26 9.11 31.27
C GLN A 46 1.02 8.98 32.10
N ALA A 47 1.75 10.07 32.30
CA ALA A 47 3.01 10.06 33.07
C ALA A 47 2.85 9.43 34.47
N LYS A 48 1.70 9.64 35.11
CA LYS A 48 1.34 9.04 36.41
C LYS A 48 1.17 7.51 36.38
N ASP A 49 0.89 6.94 35.20
CA ASP A 49 0.68 5.52 34.99
C ASP A 49 1.99 4.80 34.62
N ILE A 50 3.06 5.54 34.33
CA ILE A 50 4.39 5.01 33.99
C ILE A 50 5.28 5.03 35.24
N GLY A 51 5.58 3.85 35.77
CA GLY A 51 6.45 3.66 36.94
C GLY A 51 6.97 2.23 37.03
N GLY A 52 7.53 1.84 38.18
CA GLY A 52 8.15 0.52 38.37
C GLY A 52 7.22 -0.69 38.17
N GLY A 53 5.90 -0.49 38.17
CA GLY A 53 4.89 -1.53 37.88
C GLY A 53 4.28 -1.46 36.48
N TYR A 54 4.76 -0.57 35.59
CA TYR A 54 4.18 -0.40 34.26
C TYR A 54 4.45 -1.63 33.37
N GLN A 55 3.38 -2.19 32.80
CA GLN A 55 3.44 -3.31 31.85
C GLN A 55 3.19 -2.77 30.43
N VAL A 56 4.13 -3.06 29.52
CA VAL A 56 3.98 -2.66 28.11
C VAL A 56 2.82 -3.44 27.50
N PRO A 57 1.81 -2.77 26.93
CA PRO A 57 0.68 -3.46 26.31
C PRO A 57 1.16 -4.28 25.10
N ALA A 58 0.41 -5.34 24.80
CA ALA A 58 0.66 -6.13 23.60
C ALA A 58 0.65 -5.25 22.35
N VAL A 59 1.51 -5.59 21.38
CA VAL A 59 1.67 -4.84 20.13
C VAL A 59 0.32 -4.70 19.43
N GLN A 60 -0.14 -3.46 19.28
CA GLN A 60 -1.38 -3.16 18.59
C GLN A 60 -1.20 -3.40 17.08
N ARG A 61 -2.16 -4.10 16.47
CA ARG A 61 -2.22 -4.26 15.02
C ARG A 61 -3.14 -3.22 14.41
N THR A 62 -3.03 -2.96 13.12
CA THR A 62 -3.96 -2.04 12.45
C THR A 62 -5.30 -2.74 12.25
N HIS A 63 -6.42 -2.05 12.50
CA HIS A 63 -7.74 -2.62 12.27
C HIS A 63 -7.89 -3.05 10.79
N PRO A 64 -8.32 -4.30 10.51
CA PRO A 64 -8.52 -4.76 9.14
C PRO A 64 -9.66 -3.97 8.50
N ARG A 65 -9.35 -3.16 7.47
CA ARG A 65 -10.39 -2.47 6.68
C ARG A 65 -11.18 -3.49 5.86
N SER A 66 -12.38 -3.10 5.44
CA SER A 66 -13.17 -3.94 4.53
C SER A 66 -12.40 -4.17 3.24
N LEU A 67 -12.60 -5.34 2.64
CA LEU A 67 -11.90 -5.75 1.42
C LEU A 67 -12.07 -4.72 0.29
N ALA A 68 -13.29 -4.18 0.14
CA ALA A 68 -13.59 -3.17 -0.88
C ALA A 68 -12.69 -1.92 -0.76
N VAL A 69 -12.41 -1.48 0.46
CA VAL A 69 -11.56 -0.30 0.71
C VAL A 69 -10.09 -0.63 0.49
N HIS A 70 -9.63 -1.85 0.81
CA HIS A 70 -8.27 -2.29 0.45
C HIS A 70 -8.06 -2.34 -1.05
N VAL A 71 -9.03 -2.87 -1.80
CA VAL A 71 -8.96 -2.88 -3.28
C VAL A 71 -8.93 -1.46 -3.82
N LEU A 72 -9.76 -0.56 -3.28
CA LEU A 72 -9.75 0.85 -3.65
C LEU A 72 -8.40 1.52 -3.39
N ASP A 73 -7.79 1.28 -2.22
CA ASP A 73 -6.46 1.78 -1.86
C ASP A 73 -5.41 1.38 -2.92
N VAL A 74 -5.39 0.10 -3.32
CA VAL A 74 -4.43 -0.45 -4.31
C VAL A 74 -4.70 0.11 -5.70
N VAL A 75 -5.97 0.20 -6.12
CA VAL A 75 -6.35 0.76 -7.43
C VAL A 75 -5.94 2.23 -7.53
N LEU A 76 -6.19 3.03 -6.49
CA LEU A 76 -5.83 4.45 -6.47
C LEU A 76 -4.32 4.66 -6.49
N LEU A 77 -3.56 3.85 -5.73
CA LEU A 77 -2.10 3.88 -5.76
C LEU A 77 -1.60 3.57 -7.18
N THR A 78 -2.14 2.52 -7.79
CA THR A 78 -1.77 2.09 -9.14
C THR A 78 -2.06 3.16 -10.18
N ALA A 79 -3.24 3.77 -10.11
CA ALA A 79 -3.67 4.83 -11.02
C ALA A 79 -2.78 6.08 -10.88
N GLY A 80 -2.46 6.49 -9.65
CA GLY A 80 -1.57 7.62 -9.38
C GLY A 80 -0.18 7.41 -9.96
N MET A 81 0.40 6.22 -9.72
CA MET A 81 1.69 5.83 -10.30
C MET A 81 1.68 5.84 -11.82
N ALA A 82 0.66 5.22 -12.44
CA ALA A 82 0.53 5.18 -13.90
C ALA A 82 0.37 6.58 -14.50
N ALA A 83 -0.39 7.47 -13.86
CA ALA A 83 -0.57 8.85 -14.29
C ALA A 83 0.75 9.63 -14.27
N VAL A 84 1.51 9.52 -13.17
CA VAL A 84 2.83 10.17 -13.04
C VAL A 84 3.81 9.61 -14.07
N ALA A 85 3.86 8.28 -14.25
CA ALA A 85 4.72 7.63 -15.24
C ALA A 85 4.35 8.04 -16.69
N TRP A 86 3.06 8.19 -16.99
CA TRP A 86 2.58 8.62 -18.31
C TRP A 86 2.97 10.07 -18.60
N VAL A 87 2.77 10.98 -17.64
CA VAL A 87 3.15 12.39 -17.80
C VAL A 87 4.66 12.56 -17.92
N SER A 88 5.44 11.79 -17.16
CA SER A 88 6.90 11.81 -17.27
C SER A 88 7.39 11.45 -18.68
N ARG A 89 6.68 10.56 -19.39
CA ARG A 89 6.99 10.18 -20.78
C ARG A 89 6.45 11.13 -21.84
N ARG A 90 5.24 11.69 -21.66
CA ARG A 90 4.53 12.45 -22.71
C ARG A 90 4.70 13.97 -22.64
N GLY A 91 5.55 14.44 -21.72
CA GLY A 91 5.86 15.84 -21.49
C GLY A 91 5.52 16.23 -20.05
N ARG A 92 6.51 16.76 -19.33
CA ARG A 92 6.48 17.08 -17.89
C ARG A 92 5.43 18.16 -17.55
N ARG A 93 4.16 17.78 -17.54
CA ARG A 93 3.03 18.59 -17.05
C ARG A 93 3.07 18.59 -15.54
N ARG A 94 3.80 19.55 -14.96
CA ARG A 94 3.98 19.70 -13.50
C ARG A 94 2.65 19.69 -12.74
N TRP A 95 1.60 20.27 -13.31
CA TRP A 95 0.28 20.31 -12.69
C TRP A 95 -0.32 18.92 -12.41
N VAL A 96 -0.06 17.92 -13.26
CA VAL A 96 -0.58 16.55 -13.03
C VAL A 96 0.09 15.93 -11.81
N VAL A 97 1.40 16.14 -11.66
CA VAL A 97 2.14 15.68 -10.47
C VAL A 97 1.57 16.36 -9.23
N THR A 98 1.33 17.68 -9.28
CA THR A 98 0.70 18.41 -8.17
C THR A 98 -0.67 17.85 -7.80
N VAL A 99 -1.54 17.59 -8.79
CA VAL A 99 -2.88 17.03 -8.56
C VAL A 99 -2.81 15.62 -7.98
N VAL A 100 -1.94 14.75 -8.49
CA VAL A 100 -1.76 13.38 -7.96
C VAL A 100 -1.25 13.43 -6.52
N THR A 101 -0.31 14.33 -6.20
CA THR A 101 0.18 14.52 -4.82
C THR A 101 -0.92 14.99 -3.89
N LEU A 102 -1.70 16.00 -4.28
CA LEU A 102 -2.81 16.52 -3.46
C LEU A 102 -3.89 15.45 -3.25
N ALA A 103 -4.24 14.72 -4.31
CA ALA A 103 -5.20 13.61 -4.24
C ALA A 103 -4.69 12.49 -3.33
N SER A 104 -3.39 12.17 -3.39
CA SER A 104 -2.77 11.16 -2.53
C SER A 104 -2.81 11.59 -1.06
N LEU A 105 -2.53 12.85 -0.75
CA LEU A 105 -2.61 13.36 0.62
C LEU A 105 -4.07 13.38 1.13
N ALA A 106 -5.01 13.83 0.30
CA ALA A 106 -6.44 13.82 0.62
C ALA A 106 -6.94 12.40 0.93
N TYR A 107 -6.62 11.44 0.07
CA TYR A 107 -7.12 10.08 0.19
C TYR A 107 -6.32 9.25 1.21
N PHE A 108 -5.01 9.09 1.02
CA PHE A 108 -4.18 8.23 1.88
C PHE A 108 -3.85 8.88 3.23
N GLY A 109 -3.80 10.21 3.31
CA GLY A 109 -3.60 10.92 4.57
C GLY A 109 -4.90 11.01 5.36
N PHE A 110 -5.88 11.78 4.86
CA PHE A 110 -7.07 12.12 5.63
C PHE A 110 -8.16 11.03 5.58
N TYR A 111 -8.55 10.54 4.40
CA TYR A 111 -9.65 9.57 4.29
C TYR A 111 -9.28 8.18 4.86
N ARG A 112 -8.08 7.69 4.53
CA ARG A 112 -7.54 6.44 5.06
C ARG A 112 -7.09 6.53 6.52
N GLN A 113 -6.98 7.75 7.06
CA GLN A 113 -6.50 8.03 8.42
C GLN A 113 -5.07 7.53 8.64
N GLY A 114 -4.24 7.51 7.59
CA GLY A 114 -2.84 7.08 7.68
C GLY A 114 -2.27 6.51 6.38
N CYS A 115 -1.13 7.05 5.98
CA CYS A 115 -0.29 6.47 4.93
C CYS A 115 0.45 5.24 5.46
N VAL A 116 0.84 4.32 4.59
CA VAL A 116 1.83 3.30 4.96
C VAL A 116 3.16 4.01 5.26
N CYS A 117 3.64 3.91 6.50
CA CYS A 117 4.90 4.52 6.90
C CYS A 117 6.07 3.84 6.17
N PRO A 118 6.89 4.57 5.38
CA PRO A 118 8.01 3.96 4.67
C PRO A 118 9.01 3.24 5.58
N ILE A 119 9.31 3.83 6.75
CA ILE A 119 10.23 3.25 7.74
C ILE A 119 9.63 1.99 8.40
N GLY A 120 8.35 2.05 8.77
CA GLY A 120 7.68 0.88 9.35
C GLY A 120 7.47 -0.24 8.34
N ALA A 121 7.23 0.09 7.06
CA ALA A 121 7.07 -0.88 6.00
C ALA A 121 8.37 -1.63 5.74
N THR A 122 9.51 -0.95 5.63
CA THR A 122 10.81 -1.61 5.43
C THR A 122 11.14 -2.54 6.60
N GLN A 123 10.90 -2.10 7.84
CA GLN A 123 11.10 -2.92 9.04
C GLN A 123 10.20 -4.16 9.03
N ASN A 124 8.90 -4.00 8.77
CA ASN A 124 7.94 -5.12 8.75
C ASN A 124 8.23 -6.11 7.63
N VAL A 125 8.57 -5.63 6.43
CA VAL A 125 8.95 -6.49 5.30
C VAL A 125 10.21 -7.27 5.65
N ALA A 126 11.25 -6.60 6.13
CA ALA A 126 12.50 -7.27 6.51
C ALA A 126 12.29 -8.31 7.62
N ALA A 127 11.50 -7.98 8.66
CA ALA A 127 11.16 -8.90 9.73
C ALA A 127 10.43 -10.15 9.19
N SER A 128 9.45 -9.97 8.29
CA SER A 128 8.70 -11.08 7.70
C SER A 128 9.53 -12.01 6.80
N MET A 129 10.67 -11.53 6.27
CA MET A 129 11.59 -12.35 5.47
C MET A 129 12.44 -13.29 6.33
N VAL A 130 12.74 -12.89 7.57
CA VAL A 130 13.56 -13.66 8.51
C VAL A 130 12.69 -14.60 9.34
N ASP A 131 11.50 -14.14 9.74
CA ASP A 131 10.58 -14.90 10.59
C ASP A 131 9.17 -14.93 9.97
N PRO A 132 8.70 -16.09 9.49
CA PRO A 132 7.35 -16.25 8.93
C PRO A 132 6.23 -15.92 9.93
N SER A 133 6.50 -16.02 11.24
CA SER A 133 5.53 -15.66 12.28
C SER A 133 5.24 -14.15 12.34
N LEU A 134 6.11 -13.33 11.75
CA LEU A 134 5.99 -11.86 11.65
C LEU A 134 5.41 -11.41 10.30
N ALA A 135 4.53 -12.22 9.69
CA ALA A 135 3.92 -11.92 8.39
C ALA A 135 3.32 -10.50 8.33
N ALA A 136 3.75 -9.73 7.33
CA ALA A 136 3.26 -8.37 7.11
C ALA A 136 1.89 -8.38 6.40
N PRO A 137 1.00 -7.40 6.68
CA PRO A 137 -0.26 -7.28 5.98
C PRO A 137 -0.06 -7.13 4.46
N MET A 138 -0.88 -7.81 3.67
CA MET A 138 -0.75 -7.84 2.20
C MET A 138 -0.80 -6.43 1.58
N VAL A 139 -1.60 -5.52 2.15
CA VAL A 139 -1.64 -4.11 1.71
C VAL A 139 -0.30 -3.39 1.92
N VAL A 140 0.45 -3.69 2.99
CA VAL A 140 1.78 -3.09 3.22
C VAL A 140 2.77 -3.60 2.18
N LEU A 141 2.71 -4.90 1.86
CA LEU A 141 3.53 -5.51 0.81
C LEU A 141 3.26 -4.87 -0.55
N VAL A 142 1.99 -4.68 -0.92
CA VAL A 142 1.64 -4.04 -2.19
C VAL A 142 2.12 -2.58 -2.23
N PHE A 143 1.89 -1.80 -1.17
CA PHE A 143 2.36 -0.41 -1.12
C PHE A 143 3.89 -0.27 -1.17
N PHE A 144 4.61 -1.27 -0.67
CA PHE A 144 6.07 -1.30 -0.67
C PHE A 144 6.65 -1.78 -2.00
N LEU A 145 6.15 -2.90 -2.53
CA LEU A 145 6.71 -3.57 -3.71
C LEU A 145 6.23 -2.95 -5.01
N MET A 146 5.01 -2.41 -5.06
CA MET A 146 4.47 -1.87 -6.30
C MET A 146 5.29 -0.69 -6.84
N PRO A 147 5.71 0.29 -6.02
CA PRO A 147 6.59 1.35 -6.50
C PRO A 147 7.92 0.85 -7.03
N LEU A 148 8.48 -0.19 -6.40
CA LEU A 148 9.74 -0.79 -6.79
C LEU A 148 9.62 -1.54 -8.14
N ALA A 149 8.51 -2.23 -8.37
CA ALA A 149 8.27 -2.94 -9.62
C ALA A 149 8.07 -2.00 -10.82
N ALA A 150 7.69 -0.74 -10.58
CA ALA A 150 7.46 0.26 -11.61
C ALA A 150 8.65 1.21 -11.84
N ALA A 151 9.69 1.13 -11.00
CA ALA A 151 10.94 1.88 -11.15
C ALA A 151 11.81 1.27 -12.26
#